data_AF-A0A836SC34-F1
#
_entry.id   AF-A0A836SC34-F1
#
_cell.length_a   1.000
_cell.length_b   1.000
_cell.length_c   1.000
_cell.angle_alpha   90.00
_cell.angle_beta   90.00
_cell.angle_gamma   90.00
#
_symmetry.space_group_name_H-M   'P 1'
#
loop_
_entity.id
_entity.type
_entity.pdbx_description
1 polymer ?
#
loop_
_entity_poly.entity_id
_entity_poly.type
_entity_poly.pdbx_seq_one_letter_code
_entity_poly.pdbx_strand_id
1 'polypeptide(L)'
;MNAIARHALLHGNTKKPALSPDYMMLKNAHFEEKHETRGKKTLPGLKPAASKIFDSRALQKAGYPLIPWTVNNKSDMFALMKLGINGIISDRPDLLLEAVHEFDANGNGVPGDFLSANGLIDIEKIDAQAHRGGRNLRPENTLPAMEVGLDYMMTTLETDIGITKDGIPVLTHEPYIEKSHCRYIDENAAQKRVLIKDLTLEEIQTTLICDQNPGRGDTQQNAHALSPVTLAFIQTQGLMDPYVIPTLQQLFDFVTFYANYYKKGAGVSHPEATQRWHNAKQVRFNIETKLNPRSDQDKHGVVYKEQTVGFEQMADTLAQVIINNRLAERATIQSFDFRSTLRVQAHFPEIHTSYLIGDFPKVPADDYAEHGDNLQDENGQNTPWLAGLYWPYRVTVRDQPFCAKSSGGFEGMAITPDGQKLITLLEKPLNKRCSRLAKEGILLMHEFDIAKRQYTGKRYHYPLSARGTSVTAFVLFAPNQGLVIERDDSQGDMQGFKMIYKITLKGDGEVVEKSPLVNLLQIDDPNRIADGETGDIGIGKRFGFPFVTIESLVVLGPNKIGVLNDNNYPFSVGRHVGSDQPDDNEFIIIGLGNNVLN
;
A
#
# COMPACT_ATOMS: atom_id res chain seq x y z
N MET A 1 -1.11 -2.90 2.00
CA MET A 1 -1.59 -2.95 0.60
C MET A 1 -2.33 -4.25 0.30
N ASN A 2 -1.69 -5.43 0.36
CA ASN A 2 -2.39 -6.71 0.12
C ASN A 2 -3.58 -6.94 1.05
N ALA A 3 -3.47 -6.56 2.34
CA ALA A 3 -4.59 -6.65 3.29
C ALA A 3 -5.81 -5.84 2.84
N ILE A 4 -5.58 -4.62 2.34
CA ILE A 4 -6.64 -3.72 1.85
C ILE A 4 -7.28 -4.27 0.56
N ALA A 5 -6.47 -4.73 -0.39
CA ALA A 5 -6.99 -5.36 -1.61
C ALA A 5 -7.76 -6.65 -1.31
N ARG A 6 -7.29 -7.44 -0.33
CA ARG A 6 -8.00 -8.64 0.13
C ARG A 6 -9.32 -8.29 0.78
N HIS A 7 -9.38 -7.23 1.59
CA HIS A 7 -10.62 -6.75 2.19
C HIS A 7 -11.64 -6.37 1.12
N ALA A 8 -11.25 -5.53 0.14
CA ALA A 8 -12.11 -5.18 -1.01
C ALA A 8 -12.65 -6.42 -1.74
N LEU A 9 -11.77 -7.39 -2.04
CA LEU A 9 -12.13 -8.63 -2.71
C LEU A 9 -13.13 -9.47 -1.90
N LEU A 10 -12.96 -9.56 -0.58
CA LEU A 10 -13.87 -10.30 0.31
C LEU A 10 -15.28 -9.69 0.34
N HIS A 11 -15.40 -8.40 0.03
CA HIS A 11 -16.68 -7.69 -0.04
C HIS A 11 -17.20 -7.51 -1.47
N GLY A 12 -16.61 -8.18 -2.47
CA GLY A 12 -17.13 -8.23 -3.84
C GLY A 12 -16.57 -7.18 -4.79
N ASN A 13 -15.65 -6.33 -4.35
CA ASN A 13 -14.96 -5.40 -5.26
C ASN A 13 -13.71 -6.07 -5.86
N THR A 14 -13.77 -6.37 -7.15
CA THR A 14 -12.67 -7.01 -7.90
C THR A 14 -11.62 -6.01 -8.39
N LYS A 15 -11.93 -4.71 -8.39
CA LYS A 15 -10.97 -3.65 -8.75
C LYS A 15 -10.07 -3.41 -7.54
N LYS A 16 -8.75 -3.41 -7.75
CA LYS A 16 -7.81 -3.08 -6.68
C LYS A 16 -8.02 -1.63 -6.23
N PRO A 17 -8.06 -1.38 -4.91
CA PRO A 17 -8.07 -0.01 -4.40
C PRO A 17 -6.83 0.75 -4.88
N ALA A 18 -7.01 2.04 -5.19
CA ALA A 18 -5.89 2.90 -5.54
C ALA A 18 -5.04 3.21 -4.31
N LEU A 19 -3.74 3.44 -4.53
CA LEU A 19 -2.84 3.99 -3.52
C LEU A 19 -2.49 5.41 -3.90
N SER A 20 -2.65 6.32 -2.95
CA SER A 20 -2.49 7.75 -3.16
C SER A 20 -1.46 8.30 -2.16
N PRO A 21 -0.16 8.03 -2.37
CA PRO A 21 0.88 8.53 -1.48
C PRO A 21 1.25 9.98 -1.80
N ASP A 22 1.78 10.70 -0.82
CA ASP A 22 2.58 11.89 -1.12
C ASP A 22 3.68 11.53 -2.13
N TYR A 23 3.78 12.31 -3.22
CA TYR A 23 4.65 11.98 -4.35
C TYR A 23 6.12 11.81 -3.95
N MET A 24 6.60 12.52 -2.92
CA MET A 24 7.99 12.41 -2.43
C MET A 24 8.27 11.08 -1.72
N MET A 25 7.24 10.30 -1.41
CA MET A 25 7.38 8.96 -0.85
C MET A 25 7.62 7.90 -1.93
N LEU A 26 7.50 8.23 -3.21
CA LEU A 26 7.81 7.32 -4.31
C LEU A 26 9.33 7.19 -4.52
N LYS A 27 9.78 5.95 -4.75
CA LYS A 27 11.13 5.66 -5.22
C LYS A 27 11.24 5.95 -6.72
N ASN A 28 12.47 5.88 -7.23
CA ASN A 28 12.79 5.86 -8.67
C ASN A 28 12.61 7.19 -9.42
N ALA A 29 12.30 8.28 -8.73
CA ALA A 29 12.42 9.63 -9.26
C ALA A 29 13.10 10.58 -8.25
N HIS A 30 13.66 11.65 -8.77
CA HIS A 30 14.15 12.79 -7.99
C HIS A 30 13.15 13.90 -8.15
N PHE A 31 12.51 14.27 -7.04
CA PHE A 31 11.60 15.39 -6.96
C PHE A 31 12.32 16.56 -6.30
N GLU A 32 11.89 17.77 -6.63
CA GLU A 32 12.32 18.94 -5.88
C GLU A 32 11.86 18.82 -4.42
N GLU A 33 12.77 18.96 -3.46
CA GLU A 33 12.43 18.82 -2.04
C GLU A 33 11.65 20.06 -1.58
N LYS A 34 10.34 19.90 -1.35
CA LYS A 34 9.45 21.04 -1.05
C LYS A 34 8.95 21.12 0.39
N HIS A 35 9.07 20.04 1.15
CA HIS A 35 8.50 19.99 2.50
C HIS A 35 9.59 20.13 3.56
N GLU A 36 9.60 21.27 4.25
CA GLU A 36 10.51 21.57 5.36
C GLU A 36 10.37 20.60 6.55
N THR A 37 9.25 19.86 6.59
CA THR A 37 8.95 18.83 7.59
C THR A 37 9.74 17.53 7.35
N ARG A 38 10.27 17.34 6.14
CA ARG A 38 11.20 16.24 5.82
C ARG A 38 12.62 16.70 6.13
N GLY A 39 13.06 16.49 7.37
CA GLY A 39 14.40 16.91 7.80
C GLY A 39 14.52 17.22 9.29
N LYS A 40 15.30 18.26 9.63
CA LYS A 40 15.71 18.58 11.01
C LYS A 40 14.62 19.23 11.88
N LYS A 41 13.46 19.61 11.33
CA LYS A 41 12.37 20.29 12.05
C LYS A 41 11.41 19.34 12.80
N THR A 42 11.85 18.12 13.10
CA THR A 42 11.03 17.13 13.82
C THR A 42 11.01 17.44 15.32
N LEU A 43 9.84 17.32 15.97
CA LEU A 43 9.71 17.47 17.42
C LEU A 43 10.62 16.49 18.19
N PRO A 44 11.19 16.88 19.35
CA PRO A 44 11.87 15.94 20.25
C PRO A 44 10.95 14.76 20.58
N GLY A 45 11.45 13.54 20.40
CA GLY A 45 10.69 12.31 20.64
C GLY A 45 9.97 11.74 19.41
N LEU A 46 9.88 12.47 18.30
CA LEU A 46 9.39 11.94 17.02
C LEU A 46 10.54 11.59 16.08
N LYS A 47 10.35 10.55 15.25
CA LYS A 47 11.28 10.22 14.16
C LYS A 47 11.04 11.13 12.95
N PRO A 48 12.08 11.54 12.21
CA PRO A 48 11.89 12.27 10.96
C PRO A 48 11.05 11.52 9.94
N ALA A 49 10.32 12.26 9.11
CA ALA A 49 9.57 11.73 7.97
C ALA A 49 10.42 10.82 7.09
N ALA A 50 9.90 9.65 6.72
CA ALA A 50 10.52 8.78 5.73
C ALA A 50 10.14 9.23 4.31
N SER A 51 11.14 9.27 3.42
CA SER A 51 10.97 9.50 1.98
C SER A 51 11.33 8.22 1.21
N LYS A 52 10.86 8.13 -0.05
CA LYS A 52 11.17 6.99 -0.95
C LYS A 52 10.83 5.62 -0.34
N ILE A 53 9.64 5.50 0.24
CA ILE A 53 9.14 4.26 0.85
C ILE A 53 8.56 3.33 -0.21
N PHE A 54 7.78 3.88 -1.14
CA PHE A 54 6.98 3.13 -2.09
C PHE A 54 7.75 2.88 -3.39
N ASP A 55 8.02 1.61 -3.70
CA ASP A 55 8.53 1.23 -5.00
C ASP A 55 7.39 1.24 -6.03
N SER A 56 7.32 2.30 -6.83
CA SER A 56 6.28 2.50 -7.84
C SER A 56 6.18 1.34 -8.81
N ARG A 57 7.32 0.81 -9.29
CA ARG A 57 7.36 -0.31 -10.24
C ARG A 57 6.83 -1.60 -9.62
N ALA A 58 7.19 -1.88 -8.38
CA ALA A 58 6.71 -3.07 -7.68
C ALA A 58 5.18 -3.00 -7.46
N LEU A 59 4.66 -1.84 -7.07
CA LEU A 59 3.23 -1.63 -6.87
C LEU A 59 2.43 -1.74 -8.18
N GLN A 60 2.93 -1.12 -9.26
CA GLN A 60 2.35 -1.23 -10.60
C GLN A 60 2.38 -2.66 -11.14
N LYS A 61 3.52 -3.38 -10.98
CA LYS A 61 3.61 -4.81 -11.34
C LYS A 61 2.63 -5.66 -10.54
N ALA A 62 2.38 -5.27 -9.28
CA ALA A 62 1.36 -5.89 -8.44
C ALA A 62 -0.07 -5.41 -8.78
N GLY A 63 -0.26 -4.56 -9.79
CA GLY A 63 -1.56 -4.10 -10.29
C GLY A 63 -2.26 -3.05 -9.44
N TYR A 64 -1.55 -2.33 -8.57
CA TYR A 64 -2.12 -1.21 -7.81
C TYR A 64 -2.10 0.08 -8.63
N PRO A 65 -3.24 0.76 -8.83
CA PRO A 65 -3.26 2.11 -9.35
C PRO A 65 -2.53 3.06 -8.39
N LEU A 66 -1.62 3.89 -8.91
CA LEU A 66 -0.90 4.90 -8.14
C LEU A 66 -1.32 6.30 -8.56
N ILE A 67 -1.85 7.07 -7.59
CA ILE A 67 -2.37 8.42 -7.81
C ILE A 67 -1.72 9.40 -6.80
N PRO A 68 -0.46 9.80 -6.99
CA PRO A 68 0.22 10.70 -6.05
C PRO A 68 -0.37 12.12 -5.97
N TRP A 69 -0.22 12.74 -4.80
CA TRP A 69 -0.60 14.13 -4.48
C TRP A 69 0.52 14.87 -3.74
N THR A 70 0.52 16.19 -3.62
CA THR A 70 -0.09 17.17 -4.55
C THR A 70 1.03 17.75 -5.41
N VAL A 71 0.91 17.63 -6.73
CA VAL A 71 2.03 17.90 -7.65
C VAL A 71 1.76 19.18 -8.44
N ASN A 72 2.55 20.23 -8.19
CA ASN A 72 2.26 21.59 -8.66
C ASN A 72 3.34 22.21 -9.55
N ASN A 73 4.37 21.46 -9.95
CA ASN A 73 5.31 21.91 -10.97
C ASN A 73 5.38 20.90 -12.12
N LYS A 74 5.66 21.41 -13.32
CA LYS A 74 5.67 20.63 -14.55
C LYS A 74 6.79 19.57 -14.56
N SER A 75 7.98 19.86 -14.01
CA SER A 75 9.09 18.91 -13.93
C SER A 75 8.73 17.62 -13.18
N ASP A 76 8.09 17.75 -12.03
CA ASP A 76 7.65 16.63 -11.20
C ASP A 76 6.49 15.88 -11.86
N MET A 77 5.56 16.58 -12.51
CA MET A 77 4.50 15.94 -13.32
C MET A 77 5.11 15.06 -14.42
N PHE A 78 6.10 15.56 -15.16
CA PHE A 78 6.83 14.78 -16.16
C PHE A 78 7.57 13.59 -15.56
N ALA A 79 8.23 13.77 -14.41
CA ALA A 79 8.92 12.68 -13.72
C ALA A 79 7.95 11.56 -13.32
N LEU A 80 6.76 11.93 -12.84
CA LEU A 80 5.69 11.00 -12.49
C LEU A 80 5.13 10.28 -13.73
N MET A 81 4.82 11.01 -14.80
CA MET A 81 4.35 10.39 -16.05
C MET A 81 5.38 9.41 -16.63
N LYS A 82 6.69 9.72 -16.56
CA LYS A 82 7.78 8.79 -16.93
C LYS A 82 7.85 7.54 -16.06
N LEU A 83 7.39 7.61 -14.81
CA LEU A 83 7.25 6.44 -13.93
C LEU A 83 6.03 5.57 -14.28
N GLY A 84 5.17 6.00 -15.20
CA GLY A 84 3.95 5.27 -15.57
C GLY A 84 2.90 5.22 -14.46
N ILE A 85 2.89 6.21 -13.57
CA ILE A 85 1.83 6.36 -12.56
C ILE A 85 0.46 6.59 -13.22
N ASN A 86 -0.61 6.20 -12.52
CA ASN A 86 -1.95 6.13 -13.10
C ASN A 86 -2.72 7.45 -13.00
N GLY A 87 -2.35 8.36 -12.10
CA GLY A 87 -2.99 9.67 -11.99
C GLY A 87 -2.17 10.68 -11.20
N ILE A 88 -2.51 11.96 -11.34
CA ILE A 88 -1.84 13.07 -10.64
C ILE A 88 -2.91 13.96 -10.04
N ILE A 89 -2.80 14.25 -8.74
CA ILE A 89 -3.63 15.24 -8.05
C ILE A 89 -2.86 16.57 -8.01
N SER A 90 -3.43 17.63 -8.58
CA SER A 90 -2.76 18.92 -8.71
C SER A 90 -3.64 20.11 -8.36
N ASP A 91 -3.06 21.11 -7.68
CA ASP A 91 -3.68 22.43 -7.49
C ASP A 91 -3.71 23.25 -8.78
N ARG A 92 -2.93 22.84 -9.78
CA ARG A 92 -2.64 23.55 -11.03
C ARG A 92 -3.14 22.72 -12.23
N PRO A 93 -4.47 22.62 -12.43
CA PRO A 93 -5.03 21.91 -13.57
C PRO A 93 -4.59 22.53 -14.90
N ASP A 94 -4.28 23.82 -14.93
CA ASP A 94 -3.66 24.52 -16.06
C ASP A 94 -2.28 23.92 -16.43
N LEU A 95 -1.38 23.77 -15.44
CA LEU A 95 -0.05 23.19 -15.68
C LEU A 95 -0.12 21.69 -15.94
N LEU A 96 -1.08 21.00 -15.32
CA LEU A 96 -1.27 19.57 -15.55
C LEU A 96 -1.75 19.30 -16.98
N LEU A 97 -2.69 20.12 -17.49
CA LEU A 97 -3.12 20.03 -18.88
C LEU A 97 -1.95 20.30 -19.84
N GLU A 98 -1.17 21.38 -19.61
CA GLU A 98 0.04 21.65 -20.40
C GLU A 98 1.00 20.45 -20.38
N ALA A 99 1.27 19.90 -19.20
CA ALA A 99 2.18 18.77 -19.07
C ALA A 99 1.70 17.54 -19.84
N VAL A 100 0.39 17.24 -19.80
CA VAL A 100 -0.23 16.14 -20.55
C VAL A 100 -0.11 16.37 -22.06
N HIS A 101 -0.34 17.60 -22.53
CA HIS A 101 -0.21 17.97 -23.94
C HIS A 101 1.23 17.90 -24.44
N GLU A 102 2.21 18.25 -23.60
CA GLU A 102 3.64 18.26 -23.94
C GLU A 102 4.30 16.88 -23.76
N PHE A 103 3.64 15.92 -23.11
CA PHE A 103 4.24 14.61 -22.82
C PHE A 103 4.30 13.71 -24.07
N ASP A 104 5.50 13.27 -24.41
CA ASP A 104 5.81 12.23 -25.40
C ASP A 104 6.24 10.96 -24.65
N ALA A 105 5.29 10.06 -24.45
CA ALA A 105 5.44 8.82 -23.72
C ALA A 105 6.26 7.79 -24.51
N ASN A 106 6.18 7.81 -25.84
CA ASN A 106 6.80 6.80 -26.70
C ASN A 106 8.17 7.25 -27.28
N GLY A 107 8.52 8.53 -27.14
CA GLY A 107 9.80 9.10 -27.53
C GLY A 107 9.96 9.33 -29.04
N ASN A 108 8.87 9.43 -29.80
CA ASN A 108 8.90 9.62 -31.25
C ASN A 108 9.04 11.10 -31.68
N GLY A 109 9.09 12.03 -30.73
CA GLY A 109 9.17 13.47 -30.97
C GLY A 109 7.82 14.15 -31.21
N VAL A 110 6.70 13.45 -31.04
CA VAL A 110 5.32 13.96 -31.17
C VAL A 110 4.62 13.88 -29.81
N PRO A 111 4.33 15.02 -29.16
CA PRO A 111 3.73 15.02 -27.84
C PRO A 111 2.20 14.80 -27.90
N GLY A 112 1.58 14.63 -26.72
CA GLY A 112 0.14 14.43 -26.59
C GLY A 112 -0.28 12.96 -26.58
N ASP A 113 0.62 12.05 -26.23
CA ASP A 113 0.35 10.60 -26.19
C ASP A 113 -0.78 10.22 -25.22
N PHE A 114 -1.07 11.09 -24.24
CA PHE A 114 -2.12 10.91 -23.25
C PHE A 114 -3.46 11.52 -23.67
N LEU A 115 -3.55 12.10 -24.87
CA LEU A 115 -4.81 12.59 -25.42
C LEU A 115 -5.50 11.48 -26.23
N SER A 116 -6.82 11.49 -26.17
CA SER A 116 -7.69 10.69 -27.03
C SER A 116 -7.92 11.38 -28.37
N ALA A 117 -8.56 10.68 -29.32
CA ALA A 117 -8.80 11.19 -30.67
C ALA A 117 -9.67 12.46 -30.73
N ASN A 118 -10.44 12.77 -29.68
CA ASN A 118 -11.24 13.99 -29.58
C ASN A 118 -10.52 15.14 -28.83
N GLY A 119 -9.23 14.96 -28.50
CA GLY A 119 -8.41 15.95 -27.81
C GLY A 119 -8.65 16.06 -26.31
N LEU A 120 -9.43 15.15 -25.70
CA LEU A 120 -9.57 15.06 -24.25
C LEU A 120 -8.47 14.17 -23.66
N ILE A 121 -8.12 14.42 -22.40
CA ILE A 121 -7.23 13.54 -21.62
C ILE A 121 -7.85 12.14 -21.56
N ASP A 122 -7.08 11.14 -21.97
CA ASP A 122 -7.46 9.73 -21.92
C ASP A 122 -7.21 9.18 -20.51
N ILE A 123 -8.29 8.98 -19.76
CA ILE A 123 -8.24 8.53 -18.38
C ILE A 123 -7.61 7.14 -18.21
N GLU A 124 -7.66 6.29 -19.23
CA GLU A 124 -7.04 4.96 -19.18
C GLU A 124 -5.50 5.07 -19.26
N LYS A 125 -4.99 6.21 -19.72
CA LYS A 125 -3.55 6.51 -19.77
C LYS A 125 -3.10 7.33 -18.57
N ILE A 126 -3.85 8.37 -18.20
CA ILE A 126 -3.57 9.20 -17.02
C ILE A 126 -4.86 9.81 -16.46
N ASP A 127 -5.07 9.63 -15.15
CA ASP A 127 -6.13 10.31 -14.41
C ASP A 127 -5.63 11.65 -13.87
N ALA A 128 -5.90 12.74 -14.59
CA ALA A 128 -5.58 14.10 -14.21
C ALA A 128 -6.67 14.68 -13.29
N GLN A 129 -6.32 14.91 -12.02
CA GLN A 129 -7.28 15.33 -11.00
C GLN A 129 -7.09 16.79 -10.56
N ALA A 130 -8.17 17.56 -10.61
CA ALA A 130 -8.21 18.94 -10.15
C ALA A 130 -8.39 18.97 -8.62
N HIS A 131 -7.31 19.18 -7.87
CA HIS A 131 -7.31 19.19 -6.40
C HIS A 131 -8.16 20.33 -5.86
N ARG A 132 -9.22 19.97 -5.12
CA ARG A 132 -10.27 20.88 -4.65
C ARG A 132 -10.86 21.76 -5.76
N GLY A 133 -10.95 21.20 -6.97
CA GLY A 133 -11.34 21.86 -8.22
C GLY A 133 -10.21 22.60 -8.96
N GLY A 134 -9.14 23.01 -8.28
CA GLY A 134 -8.06 23.82 -8.86
C GLY A 134 -7.65 24.97 -7.94
N ARG A 135 -7.34 24.65 -6.67
CA ARG A 135 -7.24 25.64 -5.60
C ARG A 135 -6.19 26.74 -5.77
N ASN A 136 -5.19 26.56 -6.65
CA ASN A 136 -4.22 27.62 -6.93
C ASN A 136 -4.75 28.66 -7.94
N LEU A 137 -5.90 28.40 -8.57
CA LEU A 137 -6.51 29.27 -9.57
C LEU A 137 -7.79 29.93 -9.04
N ARG A 138 -8.55 29.24 -8.17
CA ARG A 138 -9.77 29.72 -7.50
C ARG A 138 -9.80 29.23 -6.04
N PRO A 139 -10.56 29.88 -5.14
CA PRO A 139 -10.77 29.43 -3.76
C PRO A 139 -11.23 27.97 -3.72
N GLU A 140 -10.60 27.16 -2.88
CA GLU A 140 -10.74 25.71 -2.87
C GLU A 140 -12.16 25.22 -2.55
N ASN A 141 -12.53 24.05 -3.09
CA ASN A 141 -13.79 23.38 -2.75
C ASN A 141 -15.06 24.22 -3.05
N THR A 142 -14.94 25.27 -3.86
CA THR A 142 -16.05 26.12 -4.33
C THR A 142 -16.47 25.74 -5.74
N LEU A 143 -17.71 26.06 -6.14
CA LEU A 143 -18.17 25.83 -7.51
C LEU A 143 -17.30 26.55 -8.57
N PRO A 144 -16.80 27.78 -8.35
CA PRO A 144 -15.81 28.42 -9.22
C PRO A 144 -14.53 27.60 -9.43
N ALA A 145 -14.00 26.95 -8.39
CA ALA A 145 -12.85 26.05 -8.54
C ALA A 145 -13.23 24.79 -9.32
N MET A 146 -14.39 24.21 -9.06
CA MET A 146 -14.86 23.04 -9.81
C MET A 146 -15.08 23.35 -11.31
N GLU A 147 -15.55 24.57 -11.62
CA GLU A 147 -15.62 25.08 -13.00
C GLU A 147 -14.23 25.14 -13.64
N VAL A 148 -13.21 25.61 -12.91
CA VAL A 148 -11.82 25.61 -13.41
C VAL A 148 -11.34 24.19 -13.73
N GLY A 149 -11.60 23.20 -12.89
CA GLY A 149 -11.22 21.82 -13.17
C GLY A 149 -11.85 21.29 -14.46
N LEU A 150 -13.13 21.60 -14.69
CA LEU A 150 -13.85 21.24 -15.92
C LEU A 150 -13.32 21.99 -17.15
N ASP A 151 -13.02 23.28 -16.99
CA ASP A 151 -12.51 24.17 -18.03
C ASP A 151 -11.15 23.73 -18.56
N TYR A 152 -10.30 23.20 -17.68
CA TYR A 152 -9.00 22.62 -18.04
C TYR A 152 -9.06 21.12 -18.34
N MET A 153 -10.24 20.59 -18.67
CA MET A 153 -10.43 19.20 -19.15
C MET A 153 -9.90 18.12 -18.21
N MET A 154 -9.86 18.38 -16.90
CA MET A 154 -9.45 17.37 -15.93
C MET A 154 -10.41 16.18 -16.00
N THR A 155 -9.85 14.97 -15.90
CA THR A 155 -10.62 13.72 -15.96
C THR A 155 -11.39 13.47 -14.68
N THR A 156 -10.91 14.05 -13.57
CA THR A 156 -11.49 13.89 -12.23
C THR A 156 -11.51 15.22 -11.49
N LEU A 157 -12.63 15.55 -10.87
CA LEU A 157 -12.70 16.59 -9.86
C LEU A 157 -12.41 15.97 -8.50
N GLU A 158 -11.37 16.45 -7.84
CA GLU A 158 -11.04 16.05 -6.49
C GLU A 158 -11.62 17.07 -5.51
N THR A 159 -12.17 16.60 -4.40
CA THR A 159 -12.81 17.46 -3.39
C THR A 159 -12.78 16.81 -2.01
N ASP A 160 -12.89 17.64 -0.99
CA ASP A 160 -13.02 17.21 0.41
C ASP A 160 -14.46 17.34 0.89
N ILE A 161 -14.88 16.54 1.89
CA ILE A 161 -16.19 16.73 2.53
C ILE A 161 -16.14 16.79 4.06
N GLY A 162 -17.08 17.56 4.61
CA GLY A 162 -17.56 17.50 5.99
C GLY A 162 -19.07 17.23 6.03
N ILE A 163 -19.60 16.83 7.19
CA ILE A 163 -21.04 16.62 7.41
C ILE A 163 -21.56 17.70 8.35
N THR A 164 -22.61 18.41 7.94
CA THR A 164 -23.29 19.44 8.74
C THR A 164 -24.11 18.84 9.88
N LYS A 165 -24.59 19.69 10.78
CA LYS A 165 -25.48 19.31 11.91
C LYS A 165 -26.75 18.60 11.47
N ASP A 166 -27.30 19.00 10.33
CA ASP A 166 -28.49 18.43 9.68
C ASP A 166 -28.16 17.27 8.72
N GLY A 167 -26.93 16.75 8.74
CA GLY A 167 -26.55 15.51 8.07
C GLY A 167 -26.25 15.66 6.58
N ILE A 168 -25.92 16.87 6.12
CA ILE A 168 -25.66 17.16 4.70
C ILE A 168 -24.15 17.17 4.42
N PRO A 169 -23.65 16.43 3.42
CA PRO A 169 -22.28 16.55 2.96
C PRO A 169 -22.04 17.90 2.26
N VAL A 170 -21.08 18.66 2.79
CA VAL A 170 -20.62 19.95 2.25
C VAL A 170 -19.15 19.88 1.88
N LEU A 171 -18.77 20.60 0.83
CA LEU A 171 -17.40 20.61 0.32
C LEU A 171 -16.50 21.47 1.21
N THR A 172 -15.60 20.85 1.97
CA THR A 172 -14.70 21.56 2.88
C THR A 172 -13.52 20.70 3.25
N HIS A 173 -12.33 21.31 3.30
CA HIS A 173 -11.11 20.64 3.74
C HIS A 173 -11.02 20.58 5.27
N GLU A 174 -11.35 21.69 5.93
CA GLU A 174 -11.24 21.81 7.38
C GLU A 174 -12.53 21.35 8.07
N PRO A 175 -12.43 20.77 9.28
CA PRO A 175 -13.61 20.42 10.07
C PRO A 175 -14.29 21.63 10.73
N TYR A 176 -13.82 22.85 10.44
CA TYR A 176 -14.28 24.13 11.00
C TYR A 176 -14.24 25.23 9.95
N ILE A 177 -14.89 26.35 10.25
CA ILE A 177 -14.80 27.57 9.46
C ILE A 177 -13.42 28.19 9.64
N GLU A 178 -12.59 28.08 8.59
CA GLU A 178 -11.26 28.66 8.55
C GLU A 178 -11.34 30.13 8.15
N LYS A 179 -11.00 31.04 9.07
CA LYS A 179 -11.16 32.49 8.88
C LYS A 179 -10.30 33.07 7.77
N SER A 180 -9.17 32.43 7.49
CA SER A 180 -8.31 32.82 6.39
C SER A 180 -8.94 32.50 5.02
N HIS A 181 -9.96 31.63 4.97
CA HIS A 181 -10.63 31.22 3.74
C HIS A 181 -12.05 31.77 3.62
N CYS A 182 -12.75 31.89 4.75
CA CYS A 182 -14.15 32.28 4.82
C CYS A 182 -14.37 33.48 5.74
N ARG A 183 -15.26 34.38 5.30
CA ARG A 183 -15.75 35.52 6.07
C ARG A 183 -17.25 35.38 6.35
N TYR A 184 -17.65 35.83 7.54
CA TYR A 184 -19.06 36.01 7.86
C TYR A 184 -19.59 37.29 7.20
N ILE A 185 -20.85 37.27 6.78
CA ILE A 185 -21.53 38.46 6.24
C ILE A 185 -21.78 39.47 7.35
N ASP A 186 -22.20 39.00 8.54
CA ASP A 186 -22.27 39.83 9.73
C ASP A 186 -20.89 39.90 10.40
N GLU A 187 -20.22 41.03 10.23
CA GLU A 187 -18.90 41.31 10.80
C GLU A 187 -18.89 41.28 12.34
N ASN A 188 -20.06 41.37 12.99
CA ASN A 188 -20.20 41.32 14.45
C ASN A 188 -20.38 39.91 15.01
N ALA A 189 -20.58 38.90 14.16
CA ALA A 189 -20.74 37.51 14.59
C ALA A 189 -19.49 37.05 15.35
N ALA A 190 -19.70 36.50 16.55
CA ALA A 190 -18.60 36.15 17.45
C ALA A 190 -17.64 35.15 16.80
N GLN A 191 -16.40 35.61 16.65
CA GLN A 191 -15.27 35.00 15.96
C GLN A 191 -14.67 33.73 16.62
N LYS A 192 -15.44 32.97 17.40
CA LYS A 192 -14.95 31.68 17.94
C LYS A 192 -14.89 30.66 16.80
N ARG A 193 -13.95 29.71 16.88
CA ARG A 193 -13.86 28.60 15.92
C ARG A 193 -15.14 27.77 16.03
N VAL A 194 -15.83 27.58 14.92
CA VAL A 194 -17.07 26.80 14.82
C VAL A 194 -16.82 25.60 13.92
N LEU A 195 -17.22 24.40 14.37
CA LEU A 195 -17.09 23.18 13.61
C LEU A 195 -18.22 23.06 12.58
N ILE A 196 -17.93 22.49 11.41
CA ILE A 196 -18.92 22.27 10.34
C ILE A 196 -20.09 21.42 10.84
N LYS A 197 -19.81 20.40 11.65
CA LYS A 197 -20.83 19.51 12.24
C LYS A 197 -21.79 20.20 13.22
N ASP A 198 -21.48 21.42 13.66
CA ASP A 198 -22.31 22.17 14.60
C ASP A 198 -23.19 23.22 13.90
N LEU A 199 -23.04 23.39 12.57
CA LEU A 199 -23.81 24.31 11.73
C LEU A 199 -24.78 23.54 10.83
N THR A 200 -25.97 24.07 10.57
CA THR A 200 -26.86 23.58 9.52
C THR A 200 -26.41 24.05 8.14
N LEU A 201 -26.89 23.41 7.07
CA LEU A 201 -26.61 23.88 5.72
C LEU A 201 -27.10 25.32 5.50
N GLU A 202 -28.29 25.64 6.01
CA GLU A 202 -28.88 26.99 5.89
C GLU A 202 -27.99 28.03 6.55
N GLU A 203 -27.51 27.78 7.77
CA GLU A 203 -26.57 28.69 8.46
C GLU A 203 -25.31 28.89 7.62
N ILE A 204 -24.74 27.82 7.07
CA ILE A 204 -23.54 27.91 6.22
C ILE A 204 -23.79 28.75 4.97
N GLN A 205 -24.84 28.44 4.20
CA GLN A 205 -25.06 29.06 2.89
C GLN A 205 -25.67 30.46 2.94
N THR A 206 -26.12 30.93 4.11
CA THR A 206 -26.70 32.27 4.28
C THR A 206 -25.84 33.22 5.11
N THR A 207 -24.78 32.74 5.76
CA THR A 207 -23.94 33.58 6.64
C THR A 207 -22.48 33.65 6.23
N LEU A 208 -22.00 32.77 5.34
CA LEU A 208 -20.59 32.64 4.99
C LEU A 208 -20.32 32.84 3.50
N ILE A 209 -19.19 33.49 3.20
CA ILE A 209 -18.61 33.58 1.87
C ILE A 209 -17.15 33.14 1.96
N CYS A 210 -16.76 32.12 1.20
CA CYS A 210 -15.42 31.53 1.19
C CYS A 210 -14.63 31.94 -0.07
N ASP A 211 -14.43 33.25 -0.22
CA ASP A 211 -13.81 33.88 -1.38
C ASP A 211 -12.29 34.09 -1.23
N GLN A 212 -11.65 33.41 -0.27
CA GLN A 212 -10.23 33.56 0.05
C GLN A 212 -9.51 32.20 0.08
N ASN A 213 -8.22 32.21 -0.26
CA ASN A 213 -7.31 31.09 -0.03
C ASN A 213 -5.86 31.62 0.01
N PRO A 214 -5.46 32.29 1.11
CA PRO A 214 -4.22 33.06 1.21
C PRO A 214 -2.99 32.15 1.21
N GLY A 215 -1.90 32.65 0.62
CA GLY A 215 -0.64 31.90 0.52
C GLY A 215 -0.64 30.79 -0.54
N ARG A 216 -1.70 30.66 -1.34
CA ARG A 216 -1.80 29.68 -2.44
C ARG A 216 -1.71 30.34 -3.82
N GLY A 217 -0.47 30.39 -4.33
CA GLY A 217 -0.13 30.71 -5.72
C GLY A 217 -0.32 32.17 -6.14
N ASP A 218 0.65 32.74 -6.86
CA ASP A 218 0.61 34.14 -7.33
C ASP A 218 -0.47 34.40 -8.40
N THR A 219 -1.16 33.36 -8.86
CA THR A 219 -2.06 33.36 -10.03
C THR A 219 -3.55 33.26 -9.69
N GLN A 220 -3.91 33.11 -8.41
CA GLN A 220 -5.31 32.93 -8.00
C GLN A 220 -6.12 34.22 -8.26
N GLN A 221 -7.30 34.10 -8.87
CA GLN A 221 -8.18 35.23 -9.16
C GLN A 221 -9.62 34.90 -8.81
N ASN A 222 -10.27 35.77 -8.03
CA ASN A 222 -11.55 35.43 -7.39
C ASN A 222 -12.72 36.27 -7.94
N ALA A 223 -12.50 37.00 -9.03
CA ALA A 223 -13.56 37.81 -9.64
C ALA A 223 -14.70 36.92 -10.17
N HIS A 224 -15.95 37.26 -9.81
CA HIS A 224 -17.14 36.47 -10.16
C HIS A 224 -17.29 36.22 -11.66
N ALA A 225 -16.96 37.22 -12.47
CA ALA A 225 -17.07 37.16 -13.93
C ALA A 225 -16.21 36.05 -14.58
N LEU A 226 -15.23 35.50 -13.85
CA LEU A 226 -14.38 34.42 -14.33
C LEU A 226 -14.99 33.02 -14.20
N SER A 227 -16.20 32.91 -13.65
CA SER A 227 -16.94 31.64 -13.47
C SER A 227 -18.39 31.78 -13.96
N PRO A 228 -18.61 32.06 -15.26
CA PRO A 228 -19.94 32.36 -15.80
C PRO A 228 -20.93 31.19 -15.67
N VAL A 229 -20.47 29.94 -15.70
CA VAL A 229 -21.36 28.78 -15.55
C VAL A 229 -21.84 28.67 -14.10
N THR A 230 -20.94 28.88 -13.14
CA THR A 230 -21.28 28.96 -11.72
C THR A 230 -22.30 30.06 -11.48
N LEU A 231 -22.09 31.26 -12.02
CA LEU A 231 -23.03 32.37 -11.86
C LEU A 231 -24.43 32.03 -12.40
N ALA A 232 -24.50 31.35 -13.55
CA ALA A 232 -25.78 30.89 -14.09
C ALA A 232 -26.41 29.80 -13.20
N PHE A 233 -25.62 28.88 -12.65
CA PHE A 233 -26.10 27.80 -11.80
C PHE A 233 -26.65 28.32 -10.45
N ILE A 234 -25.91 29.18 -9.76
CA ILE A 234 -26.32 29.67 -8.42
C ILE A 234 -27.64 30.43 -8.47
N GLN A 235 -27.95 31.12 -9.57
CA GLN A 235 -29.25 31.76 -9.79
C GLN A 235 -30.40 30.75 -9.80
N THR A 236 -30.17 29.56 -10.36
CA THR A 236 -31.18 28.48 -10.37
C THR A 236 -31.36 27.81 -9.01
N GLN A 237 -30.31 27.83 -8.19
CA GLN A 237 -30.30 27.21 -6.86
C GLN A 237 -30.68 28.20 -5.73
N GLY A 238 -30.75 29.50 -6.03
CA GLY A 238 -31.00 30.52 -5.02
C GLY A 238 -29.85 30.72 -4.03
N LEU A 239 -28.62 30.41 -4.42
CA LEU A 239 -27.44 30.66 -3.57
C LEU A 239 -27.07 32.15 -3.63
N MET A 240 -26.76 32.73 -2.47
CA MET A 240 -26.52 34.16 -2.33
C MET A 240 -25.21 34.65 -2.97
N ASP A 241 -24.22 33.77 -3.14
CA ASP A 241 -22.89 34.09 -3.67
C ASP A 241 -22.25 32.84 -4.31
N PRO A 242 -21.43 32.96 -5.38
CA PRO A 242 -20.73 31.81 -5.96
C PRO A 242 -19.75 31.11 -5.00
N TYR A 243 -19.30 31.78 -3.94
CA TYR A 243 -18.34 31.25 -2.97
C TYR A 243 -18.97 30.78 -1.65
N VAL A 244 -20.28 30.57 -1.61
CA VAL A 244 -20.86 29.78 -0.50
C VAL A 244 -20.31 28.36 -0.54
N ILE A 245 -20.20 27.71 0.62
CA ILE A 245 -19.80 26.30 0.69
C ILE A 245 -20.89 25.45 0.00
N PRO A 246 -20.58 24.75 -1.10
CA PRO A 246 -21.57 23.95 -1.80
C PRO A 246 -21.78 22.59 -1.12
N THR A 247 -22.95 21.99 -1.31
CA THR A 247 -23.17 20.58 -0.97
C THR A 247 -22.57 19.66 -2.02
N LEU A 248 -22.33 18.40 -1.64
CA LEU A 248 -21.92 17.38 -2.62
C LEU A 248 -22.98 17.17 -3.70
N GLN A 249 -24.26 17.25 -3.35
CA GLN A 249 -25.35 17.18 -4.33
C GLN A 249 -25.27 18.36 -5.32
N GLN A 250 -25.02 19.58 -4.83
CA GLN A 250 -24.86 20.76 -5.67
C GLN A 250 -23.67 20.64 -6.62
N LEU A 251 -22.56 19.99 -6.23
CA LEU A 251 -21.47 19.67 -7.15
C LEU A 251 -21.94 18.74 -8.29
N PHE A 252 -22.66 17.66 -7.98
CA PHE A 252 -23.15 16.71 -8.99
C PHE A 252 -24.15 17.36 -9.96
N ASP A 253 -25.05 18.19 -9.41
CA ASP A 253 -26.00 18.97 -10.19
C ASP A 253 -25.28 20.02 -11.05
N PHE A 254 -24.24 20.67 -10.51
CA PHE A 254 -23.41 21.64 -11.22
C PHE A 254 -22.69 21.02 -12.42
N VAL A 255 -22.08 19.84 -12.29
CA VAL A 255 -21.45 19.14 -13.42
C VAL A 255 -22.46 18.83 -14.52
N THR A 256 -23.67 18.41 -14.15
CA THR A 256 -24.77 18.17 -15.10
C THR A 256 -25.23 19.47 -15.77
N PHE A 257 -25.31 20.56 -15.01
CA PHE A 257 -25.63 21.89 -15.50
C PHE A 257 -24.58 22.39 -16.48
N TYR A 258 -23.30 22.28 -16.12
CA TYR A 258 -22.14 22.66 -16.96
C TYR A 258 -22.16 21.95 -18.31
N ALA A 259 -22.37 20.63 -18.31
CA ALA A 259 -22.48 19.88 -19.56
C ALA A 259 -23.64 20.41 -20.45
N ASN A 260 -24.79 20.72 -19.86
CA ASN A 260 -25.93 21.28 -20.59
C ASN A 260 -25.68 22.71 -21.07
N TYR A 261 -24.97 23.51 -20.27
CA TYR A 261 -24.61 24.90 -20.58
C TYR A 261 -23.83 24.98 -21.90
N TYR A 262 -22.84 24.12 -22.10
CA TYR A 262 -22.06 24.06 -23.33
C TYR A 262 -22.70 23.23 -24.44
N LYS A 263 -23.50 22.21 -24.11
CA LYS A 263 -24.16 21.38 -25.13
C LYS A 263 -25.31 22.09 -25.84
N LYS A 264 -26.11 22.88 -25.10
CA LYS A 264 -27.37 23.46 -25.60
C LYS A 264 -27.72 24.83 -25.00
N GLY A 265 -26.92 25.34 -24.06
CA GLY A 265 -27.19 26.59 -23.35
C GLY A 265 -26.40 27.78 -23.90
N ALA A 266 -26.16 28.77 -23.03
CA ALA A 266 -25.47 30.00 -23.41
C ALA A 266 -24.00 29.77 -23.84
N GLY A 267 -23.39 28.67 -23.41
CA GLY A 267 -22.01 28.32 -23.75
C GLY A 267 -21.82 27.67 -25.12
N VAL A 268 -22.88 27.42 -25.90
CA VAL A 268 -22.79 26.65 -27.16
C VAL A 268 -21.86 27.28 -28.22
N SER A 269 -21.68 28.60 -28.16
CA SER A 269 -20.80 29.34 -29.08
C SER A 269 -19.33 29.37 -28.63
N HIS A 270 -19.02 28.84 -27.45
CA HIS A 270 -17.65 28.78 -26.95
C HIS A 270 -16.80 27.88 -27.86
N PRO A 271 -15.56 28.27 -28.22
CA PRO A 271 -14.72 27.48 -29.12
C PRO A 271 -14.52 26.02 -28.67
N GLU A 272 -14.43 25.82 -27.35
CA GLU A 272 -14.24 24.51 -26.73
C GLU A 272 -15.56 23.85 -26.26
N ALA A 273 -16.73 24.39 -26.64
CA ALA A 273 -18.01 23.91 -26.10
C ALA A 273 -18.15 22.39 -26.21
N THR A 274 -17.78 21.83 -27.37
CA THR A 274 -17.82 20.39 -27.64
C THR A 274 -16.94 19.60 -26.67
N GLN A 275 -15.67 19.97 -26.50
CA GLN A 275 -14.78 19.30 -25.56
C GLN A 275 -15.31 19.42 -24.12
N ARG A 276 -15.74 20.62 -23.71
CA ARG A 276 -16.23 20.90 -22.34
C ARG A 276 -17.41 20.00 -21.96
N TRP A 277 -18.45 19.91 -22.80
CA TRP A 277 -19.60 19.07 -22.45
C TRP A 277 -19.32 17.58 -22.57
N HIS A 278 -18.43 17.16 -23.48
CA HIS A 278 -17.99 15.76 -23.54
C HIS A 278 -17.20 15.37 -22.30
N ASN A 279 -16.26 16.20 -21.86
CA ASN A 279 -15.49 15.98 -20.64
C ASN A 279 -16.41 15.92 -19.40
N ALA A 280 -17.26 16.92 -19.20
CA ALA A 280 -18.17 16.96 -18.04
C ALA A 280 -19.13 15.75 -17.98
N LYS A 281 -19.48 15.16 -19.13
CA LYS A 281 -20.31 13.94 -19.17
C LYS A 281 -19.62 12.70 -18.62
N GLN A 282 -18.29 12.64 -18.69
CA GLN A 282 -17.49 11.50 -18.28
C GLN A 282 -16.60 11.78 -17.05
N VAL A 283 -16.49 13.04 -16.63
CA VAL A 283 -15.66 13.46 -15.48
C VAL A 283 -15.96 12.60 -14.26
N ARG A 284 -14.93 12.20 -13.53
CA ARG A 284 -15.08 11.43 -12.30
C ARG A 284 -14.96 12.33 -11.08
N PHE A 285 -15.22 11.75 -9.92
CA PHE A 285 -15.13 12.42 -8.62
C PHE A 285 -14.20 11.60 -7.72
N ASN A 286 -13.19 12.24 -7.15
CA ASN A 286 -12.38 11.67 -6.09
C ASN A 286 -12.65 12.45 -4.81
N ILE A 287 -13.36 11.83 -3.86
CA ILE A 287 -13.98 12.55 -2.74
C ILE A 287 -13.33 12.10 -1.44
N GLU A 288 -12.65 13.02 -0.74
CA GLU A 288 -11.97 12.74 0.51
C GLU A 288 -12.91 12.83 1.71
N THR A 289 -12.96 11.79 2.55
CA THR A 289 -13.51 11.92 3.91
C THR A 289 -12.48 12.55 4.84
N LYS A 290 -12.71 13.80 5.26
CA LYS A 290 -11.84 14.50 6.21
C LYS A 290 -12.12 14.07 7.63
N LEU A 291 -11.33 13.12 8.11
CA LEU A 291 -11.41 12.55 9.45
C LEU A 291 -10.02 12.62 10.10
N ASN A 292 -9.99 12.76 11.42
CA ASN A 292 -8.77 12.64 12.19
C ASN A 292 -9.00 11.66 13.36
N PRO A 293 -8.50 10.42 13.32
CA PRO A 293 -8.78 9.38 14.31
C PRO A 293 -8.09 9.61 15.67
N ARG A 294 -7.24 10.63 15.79
CA ARG A 294 -6.39 10.79 16.95
C ARG A 294 -7.18 11.17 18.21
N SER A 295 -6.67 10.73 19.35
CA SER A 295 -7.27 10.99 20.66
C SER A 295 -6.62 12.14 21.44
N ASP A 296 -5.59 12.78 20.89
CA ASP A 296 -5.03 14.02 21.46
C ASP A 296 -5.88 15.24 21.08
N GLN A 297 -5.61 16.36 21.76
CA GLN A 297 -6.30 17.64 21.53
C GLN A 297 -5.50 18.55 20.60
N ASP A 298 -6.21 19.40 19.88
CA ASP A 298 -5.62 20.52 19.16
C ASP A 298 -5.27 21.69 20.11
N LYS A 299 -4.70 22.77 19.57
CA LYS A 299 -4.35 23.98 20.34
C LYS A 299 -5.55 24.72 20.94
N HIS A 300 -6.77 24.38 20.52
CA HIS A 300 -8.02 24.95 21.02
C HIS A 300 -8.70 24.06 22.07
N GLY A 301 -8.07 22.93 22.45
CA GLY A 301 -8.58 22.00 23.45
C GLY A 301 -9.64 21.02 22.93
N VAL A 302 -9.83 20.93 21.61
CA VAL A 302 -10.79 19.99 21.00
C VAL A 302 -10.06 18.70 20.62
N VAL A 303 -10.62 17.55 21.02
CA VAL A 303 -10.07 16.25 20.64
C VAL A 303 -10.25 16.04 19.13
N TYR A 304 -9.19 15.66 18.42
CA TYR A 304 -9.20 15.56 16.95
C TYR A 304 -10.35 14.69 16.40
N LYS A 305 -10.55 13.49 16.97
CA LYS A 305 -11.65 12.59 16.57
C LYS A 305 -13.05 13.11 16.85
N GLU A 306 -13.19 14.20 17.60
CA GLU A 306 -14.46 14.82 17.95
C GLU A 306 -14.75 16.08 17.12
N GLN A 307 -13.81 16.51 16.27
CA GLN A 307 -13.99 17.68 15.39
C GLN A 307 -15.00 17.43 14.27
N THR A 308 -15.21 16.17 13.88
CA THR A 308 -16.15 15.75 12.83
C THR A 308 -17.20 14.79 13.39
N VAL A 309 -18.16 14.39 12.54
CA VAL A 309 -18.99 13.21 12.82
C VAL A 309 -18.12 11.93 12.84
N GLY A 310 -18.67 10.84 13.38
CA GLY A 310 -18.01 9.53 13.39
C GLY A 310 -17.73 9.00 11.97
N PHE A 311 -16.72 8.13 11.82
CA PHE A 311 -16.30 7.64 10.51
C PHE A 311 -17.39 6.82 9.81
N GLU A 312 -18.27 6.13 10.56
CA GLU A 312 -19.42 5.42 10.01
C GLU A 312 -20.40 6.41 9.37
N GLN A 313 -20.80 7.46 10.10
CA GLN A 313 -21.72 8.47 9.57
C GLN A 313 -21.10 9.19 8.36
N MET A 314 -19.81 9.55 8.43
CA MET A 314 -19.10 10.21 7.34
C MET A 314 -19.11 9.35 6.07
N ALA A 315 -18.67 8.09 6.18
CA ALA A 315 -18.58 7.17 5.05
C ALA A 315 -19.97 6.82 4.47
N ASP A 316 -20.93 6.49 5.33
CA ASP A 316 -22.26 6.06 4.90
C ASP A 316 -23.03 7.21 4.24
N THR A 317 -22.97 8.43 4.80
CA THR A 317 -23.66 9.59 4.22
C THR A 317 -23.07 9.94 2.85
N LEU A 318 -21.74 9.97 2.73
CA LEU A 318 -21.06 10.22 1.46
C LEU A 318 -21.43 9.17 0.40
N ALA A 319 -21.29 7.89 0.76
CA ALA A 319 -21.58 6.79 -0.15
C ALA A 319 -23.05 6.82 -0.61
N GLN A 320 -23.99 7.10 0.30
CA GLN A 320 -25.41 7.15 -0.05
C GLN A 320 -25.72 8.26 -1.07
N VAL A 321 -25.09 9.44 -0.96
CA VAL A 321 -25.26 10.50 -1.96
C VAL A 321 -24.74 10.05 -3.33
N ILE A 322 -23.59 9.35 -3.38
CA ILE A 322 -23.06 8.79 -4.64
C ILE A 322 -24.01 7.75 -5.25
N ILE A 323 -24.51 6.80 -4.45
CA ILE A 323 -25.42 5.74 -4.90
C ILE A 323 -26.75 6.33 -5.40
N ASN A 324 -27.33 7.28 -4.65
CA ASN A 324 -28.58 7.93 -5.02
C ASN A 324 -28.49 8.65 -6.37
N ASN A 325 -27.31 9.18 -6.71
CA ASN A 325 -27.05 9.84 -7.99
C ASN A 325 -26.57 8.88 -9.10
N ARG A 326 -26.46 7.57 -8.81
CA ARG A 326 -25.95 6.55 -9.74
C ARG A 326 -24.54 6.85 -10.23
N LEU A 327 -23.69 7.37 -9.34
CA LEU A 327 -22.32 7.80 -9.65
C LEU A 327 -21.24 6.81 -9.19
N ALA A 328 -21.60 5.61 -8.72
CA ALA A 328 -20.63 4.63 -8.20
C ALA A 328 -19.45 4.35 -9.14
N GLU A 329 -19.70 4.17 -10.45
CA GLU A 329 -18.65 3.94 -11.45
C GLU A 329 -17.81 5.19 -11.77
N ARG A 330 -18.33 6.38 -11.45
CA ARG A 330 -17.66 7.69 -11.66
C ARG A 330 -17.06 8.24 -10.37
N ALA A 331 -17.18 7.56 -9.24
CA ALA A 331 -16.74 8.06 -7.95
C ALA A 331 -15.71 7.13 -7.30
N THR A 332 -14.72 7.76 -6.68
CA THR A 332 -13.76 7.13 -5.79
C THR A 332 -13.85 7.84 -4.44
N ILE A 333 -13.99 7.08 -3.35
CA ILE A 333 -13.87 7.64 -1.99
C ILE A 333 -12.43 7.45 -1.53
N GLN A 334 -11.79 8.55 -1.13
CA GLN A 334 -10.43 8.55 -0.60
C GLN A 334 -10.38 8.96 0.87
N SER A 335 -9.37 8.48 1.60
CA SER A 335 -9.11 8.97 2.95
C SER A 335 -7.73 8.57 3.47
N PHE A 336 -7.19 9.39 4.37
CA PHE A 336 -6.08 9.02 5.26
C PHE A 336 -6.54 8.06 6.37
N ASP A 337 -7.79 8.17 6.82
CA ASP A 337 -8.39 7.31 7.84
C ASP A 337 -8.96 6.06 7.18
N PHE A 338 -8.23 4.94 7.28
CA PHE A 338 -8.60 3.71 6.61
C PHE A 338 -9.90 3.10 7.15
N ARG A 339 -10.39 3.57 8.31
CA ARG A 339 -11.68 3.10 8.84
C ARG A 339 -12.82 3.49 7.88
N SER A 340 -12.79 4.67 7.27
CA SER A 340 -13.84 5.10 6.33
C SER A 340 -13.76 4.33 5.02
N THR A 341 -12.58 4.12 4.44
CA THR A 341 -12.42 3.39 3.18
C THR A 341 -12.71 1.88 3.35
N LEU A 342 -12.33 1.27 4.47
CA LEU A 342 -12.73 -0.11 4.78
C LEU A 342 -14.25 -0.21 4.99
N ARG A 343 -14.89 0.78 5.64
CA ARG A 343 -16.35 0.85 5.76
C ARG A 343 -17.01 0.92 4.39
N VAL A 344 -16.52 1.77 3.48
CA VAL A 344 -17.03 1.84 2.09
C VAL A 344 -16.88 0.50 1.38
N GLN A 345 -15.71 -0.14 1.44
CA GLN A 345 -15.50 -1.45 0.82
C GLN A 345 -16.50 -2.50 1.32
N ALA A 346 -16.83 -2.49 2.61
CA ALA A 346 -17.70 -3.50 3.21
C ALA A 346 -19.20 -3.27 2.93
N HIS A 347 -19.63 -2.02 2.79
CA HIS A 347 -21.06 -1.65 2.74
C HIS A 347 -21.51 -1.09 1.39
N PHE A 348 -20.59 -0.57 0.59
CA PHE A 348 -20.82 0.01 -0.73
C PHE A 348 -19.74 -0.46 -1.72
N PRO A 349 -19.59 -1.79 -1.93
CA PRO A 349 -18.48 -2.37 -2.68
C PRO A 349 -18.42 -1.93 -4.15
N GLU A 350 -19.49 -1.38 -4.72
CA GLU A 350 -19.54 -0.78 -6.05
C GLU A 350 -18.76 0.54 -6.16
N ILE A 351 -18.53 1.23 -5.03
CA ILE A 351 -17.75 2.48 -5.00
C ILE A 351 -16.26 2.13 -4.90
N HIS A 352 -15.45 2.69 -5.79
CA HIS A 352 -14.00 2.49 -5.74
C HIS A 352 -13.38 3.23 -4.55
N THR A 353 -12.30 2.69 -3.98
CA THR A 353 -11.62 3.31 -2.84
C THR A 353 -10.17 3.63 -3.16
N SER A 354 -9.70 4.76 -2.63
CA SER A 354 -8.31 5.22 -2.72
C SER A 354 -7.75 5.49 -1.32
N TYR A 355 -6.54 5.01 -1.07
CA TYR A 355 -5.91 5.10 0.25
C TYR A 355 -4.85 6.18 0.24
N LEU A 356 -5.15 7.33 0.87
CA LEU A 356 -4.21 8.43 1.01
C LEU A 356 -3.12 8.04 2.01
N ILE A 357 -1.87 8.37 1.71
CA ILE A 357 -0.74 8.00 2.56
C ILE A 357 0.24 9.15 2.67
N GLY A 358 0.52 9.57 3.91
CA GLY A 358 1.46 10.65 4.19
C GLY A 358 2.28 10.37 5.43
N ASP A 359 3.48 10.96 5.46
CA ASP A 359 4.40 10.88 6.59
C ASP A 359 4.97 12.27 6.89
N PHE A 360 4.10 13.19 7.28
CA PHE A 360 4.52 14.50 7.79
C PHE A 360 4.50 14.46 9.31
N PRO A 361 5.59 14.81 10.03
CA PRO A 361 5.62 14.88 11.50
C PRO A 361 4.75 16.01 12.05
N LYS A 362 4.35 15.89 13.32
CA LYS A 362 3.77 17.03 14.05
C LYS A 362 4.83 18.12 14.21
N VAL A 363 4.56 19.35 13.78
CA VAL A 363 5.46 20.51 13.97
C VAL A 363 4.68 21.63 14.68
N PRO A 364 5.15 22.19 15.81
CA PRO A 364 4.36 23.12 16.63
C PRO A 364 4.08 24.49 16.00
N ALA A 365 4.74 24.82 14.89
CA ALA A 365 4.80 26.16 14.34
C ALA A 365 4.26 26.25 12.89
N ASP A 366 3.76 25.15 12.35
CA ASP A 366 3.20 25.09 11.00
C ASP A 366 1.77 24.58 11.13
N ASP A 367 0.78 25.43 10.82
CA ASP A 367 -0.65 25.07 10.86
C ASP A 367 -0.91 23.83 10.00
N TYR A 368 -0.13 23.60 8.94
CA TYR A 368 -0.21 22.41 8.10
C TYR A 368 0.21 21.12 8.84
N ALA A 369 1.14 21.23 9.79
CA ALA A 369 1.70 20.11 10.54
C ALA A 369 0.93 19.81 11.84
N GLU A 370 -0.09 20.59 12.20
CA GLU A 370 -0.93 20.32 13.38
C GLU A 370 -1.74 19.03 13.21
N HIS A 371 -2.08 18.63 11.98
CA HIS A 371 -2.98 17.50 11.71
C HIS A 371 -2.34 16.12 11.81
N GLY A 372 -1.04 16.00 11.51
CA GLY A 372 -0.23 14.78 11.54
C GLY A 372 -0.79 13.61 10.70
N ASP A 373 -0.06 13.13 9.70
CA ASP A 373 -0.60 12.14 8.76
C ASP A 373 -0.60 10.69 9.24
N ASN A 374 -1.27 9.84 8.47
CA ASN A 374 -1.62 8.47 8.82
C ASN A 374 -0.48 7.48 9.02
N LEU A 375 0.76 7.81 8.67
CA LEU A 375 1.88 6.94 9.02
C LEU A 375 2.49 7.25 10.38
N GLN A 376 2.10 8.33 11.08
CA GLN A 376 2.60 8.68 12.42
C GLN A 376 2.10 7.74 13.50
N ASP A 377 3.01 7.23 14.33
CA ASP A 377 2.65 6.45 15.52
C ASP A 377 2.08 7.36 16.61
N GLU A 378 1.28 6.77 17.50
CA GLU A 378 0.76 7.49 18.66
C GLU A 378 1.53 7.07 19.90
N ASN A 379 2.59 7.82 20.24
CA ASN A 379 3.42 7.55 21.41
C ASN A 379 3.99 6.11 21.43
N GLY A 380 4.49 5.62 20.29
CA GLY A 380 5.01 4.26 20.14
C GLY A 380 3.96 3.19 19.86
N GLN A 381 2.67 3.53 19.84
CA GLN A 381 1.58 2.61 19.48
C GLN A 381 1.28 2.65 17.98
N ASN A 382 0.72 1.54 17.47
CA ASN A 382 0.28 1.51 16.08
C ASN A 382 -0.72 2.63 15.81
N THR A 383 -0.51 3.31 14.71
CA THR A 383 -1.32 4.44 14.30
C THR A 383 -2.81 4.06 14.14
N PRO A 384 -3.76 4.83 14.70
CA PRO A 384 -5.18 4.51 14.57
C PRO A 384 -5.73 4.78 13.16
N TRP A 385 -5.02 5.58 12.37
CA TRP A 385 -5.36 5.91 10.99
C TRP A 385 -5.40 4.70 10.06
N LEU A 386 -4.63 3.64 10.37
CA LEU A 386 -4.57 2.45 9.53
C LEU A 386 -5.60 1.38 9.93
N ALA A 387 -6.57 1.73 10.77
CA ALA A 387 -7.66 0.83 11.18
C ALA A 387 -7.16 -0.51 11.75
N GLY A 388 -6.10 -0.46 12.56
CA GLY A 388 -5.48 -1.65 13.15
C GLY A 388 -4.52 -2.40 12.22
N LEU A 389 -4.36 -1.99 10.96
CA LEU A 389 -3.28 -2.49 10.11
C LEU A 389 -1.94 -1.97 10.64
N TYR A 390 -0.99 -2.89 10.80
CA TYR A 390 0.34 -2.54 11.25
C TYR A 390 1.19 -1.95 10.12
N TRP A 391 1.90 -0.86 10.41
CA TRP A 391 2.86 -0.26 9.49
C TRP A 391 4.30 -0.39 10.01
N PRO A 392 5.08 -1.38 9.53
CA PRO A 392 6.41 -1.68 10.07
C PRO A 392 7.49 -0.64 9.77
N TYR A 393 7.29 0.25 8.78
CA TYR A 393 8.41 0.95 8.12
C TYR A 393 8.87 2.26 8.78
N ARG A 394 8.28 2.68 9.92
CA ARG A 394 8.99 3.64 10.81
C ARG A 394 10.20 3.01 11.51
N VAL A 395 10.32 1.68 11.43
CA VAL A 395 11.59 0.96 11.63
C VAL A 395 12.14 0.72 10.23
N THR A 396 12.93 1.66 9.73
CA THR A 396 13.53 1.51 8.40
C THR A 396 14.54 0.36 8.40
N VAL A 397 14.97 -0.10 7.22
CA VAL A 397 16.15 -1.00 7.07
C VAL A 397 17.39 -0.44 7.80
N ARG A 398 17.44 0.87 8.08
CA ARG A 398 18.50 1.51 8.86
C ARG A 398 18.36 1.29 10.37
N ASP A 399 17.13 1.14 10.86
CA ASP A 399 16.84 0.97 12.30
C ASP A 399 16.90 -0.50 12.73
N GLN A 400 16.43 -1.42 11.88
CA GLN A 400 16.62 -2.86 12.03
C GLN A 400 16.86 -3.51 10.66
N PRO A 401 18.12 -3.67 10.23
CA PRO A 401 18.41 -4.26 8.94
C PRO A 401 17.87 -5.69 8.88
N PHE A 402 17.26 -6.06 7.76
CA PHE A 402 16.78 -7.42 7.56
C PHE A 402 17.96 -8.39 7.75
N CYS A 403 17.80 -9.29 8.72
CA CYS A 403 18.87 -10.17 9.14
C CYS A 403 18.84 -11.51 8.43
N ALA A 404 17.67 -11.99 8.01
CA ALA A 404 17.58 -13.15 7.14
C ALA A 404 18.20 -12.83 5.77
N LYS A 405 18.81 -13.83 5.14
CA LYS A 405 19.31 -13.76 3.77
C LYS A 405 18.16 -14.04 2.79
N SER A 406 18.31 -13.64 1.53
CA SER A 406 17.41 -14.09 0.46
C SER A 406 17.42 -15.61 0.39
N SER A 407 16.24 -16.22 0.36
CA SER A 407 16.07 -17.67 0.55
C SER A 407 16.86 -18.12 1.78
N GLY A 408 16.45 -17.66 2.95
CA GLY A 408 17.12 -17.89 4.22
C GLY A 408 16.15 -17.78 5.40
N GLY A 409 14.86 -17.98 5.11
CA GLY A 409 13.75 -17.90 6.05
C GLY A 409 13.61 -19.20 6.83
N PHE A 410 12.39 -19.53 7.26
CA PHE A 410 12.11 -20.84 7.85
C PHE A 410 11.92 -21.87 6.76
N GLU A 411 12.78 -22.90 6.75
CA GLU A 411 12.69 -24.05 5.84
C GLU A 411 12.39 -25.32 6.63
N GLY A 412 13.11 -25.53 7.73
CA GLY A 412 12.85 -26.61 8.65
C GLY A 412 11.70 -26.25 9.59
N MET A 413 10.67 -27.08 9.65
CA MET A 413 9.59 -26.92 10.62
C MET A 413 9.07 -28.28 11.09
N ALA A 414 9.10 -28.50 12.40
CA ALA A 414 8.60 -29.73 13.00
C ALA A 414 7.50 -29.44 14.03
N ILE A 415 6.44 -30.23 14.00
CA ILE A 415 5.46 -30.27 15.09
C ILE A 415 5.94 -31.21 16.19
N THR A 416 5.71 -30.85 17.45
CA THR A 416 5.98 -31.77 18.57
C THR A 416 5.01 -32.96 18.52
N PRO A 417 5.40 -34.15 19.01
CA PRO A 417 4.54 -35.34 18.95
C PRO A 417 3.16 -35.19 19.63
N ASP A 418 3.05 -34.29 20.61
CA ASP A 418 1.78 -33.96 21.28
C ASP A 418 0.90 -32.98 20.49
N GLY A 419 1.37 -32.48 19.34
CA GLY A 419 0.65 -31.54 18.48
C GLY A 419 0.53 -30.12 19.02
N GLN A 420 1.20 -29.77 20.13
CA GLN A 420 0.97 -28.49 20.80
C GLN A 420 1.92 -27.37 20.34
N LYS A 421 3.11 -27.72 19.87
CA LYS A 421 4.16 -26.75 19.52
C LYS A 421 4.69 -26.98 18.11
N LEU A 422 5.11 -25.91 17.47
CA LEU A 422 5.98 -25.95 16.30
C LEU A 422 7.38 -25.51 16.70
N ILE A 423 8.39 -26.24 16.24
CA ILE A 423 9.78 -25.82 16.28
C ILE A 423 10.17 -25.44 14.85
N THR A 424 10.41 -24.15 14.66
CA THR A 424 10.82 -23.56 13.38
C THR A 424 12.34 -23.43 13.35
N LEU A 425 12.97 -23.68 12.22
CA LEU A 425 14.42 -23.66 12.01
C LEU A 425 14.73 -22.86 10.74
N LEU A 426 15.63 -21.87 10.86
CA LEU A 426 16.06 -21.09 9.70
C LEU A 426 16.86 -21.95 8.71
N GLU A 427 16.64 -21.75 7.41
CA GLU A 427 17.36 -22.39 6.31
C GLU A 427 18.87 -22.09 6.39
N LYS A 428 19.21 -20.82 6.63
CA LYS A 428 20.58 -20.29 6.57
C LYS A 428 20.89 -19.47 7.83
N PRO A 429 22.18 -19.32 8.19
CA PRO A 429 22.55 -18.36 9.20
C PRO A 429 22.13 -16.96 8.75
N LEU A 430 21.74 -16.13 9.72
CA LEU A 430 21.48 -14.71 9.48
C LEU A 430 22.70 -14.03 8.85
N ASN A 431 22.54 -12.79 8.38
CA ASN A 431 23.64 -11.94 7.96
C ASN A 431 24.65 -11.78 9.11
N LYS A 432 25.95 -11.89 8.82
CA LYS A 432 27.05 -11.83 9.81
C LYS A 432 27.06 -10.56 10.67
N ARG A 433 26.44 -9.47 10.19
CA ARG A 433 26.27 -8.21 10.92
C ARG A 433 25.24 -8.27 12.05
N CYS A 434 24.35 -9.27 12.03
CA CYS A 434 23.19 -9.33 12.90
C CYS A 434 23.39 -10.11 14.19
N SER A 435 24.37 -11.02 14.25
CA SER A 435 24.62 -11.83 15.44
C SER A 435 26.00 -12.46 15.39
N ARG A 436 26.59 -12.69 16.57
CA ARG A 436 27.80 -13.51 16.71
C ARG A 436 27.54 -14.95 16.23
N LEU A 437 26.36 -15.50 16.53
CA LEU A 437 25.95 -16.84 16.11
C LEU A 437 25.99 -17.00 14.58
N ALA A 438 25.59 -15.95 13.85
CA ALA A 438 25.65 -15.94 12.40
C ALA A 438 27.08 -16.00 11.84
N LYS A 439 28.07 -15.45 12.56
CA LYS A 439 29.49 -15.53 12.18
C LYS A 439 30.05 -16.94 12.38
N GLU A 440 29.48 -17.68 13.33
CA GLU A 440 29.85 -19.06 13.68
C GLU A 440 29.07 -20.12 12.88
N GLY A 441 28.22 -19.71 11.92
CA GLY A 441 27.44 -20.65 11.12
C GLY A 441 26.30 -21.31 11.89
N ILE A 442 25.82 -20.66 12.96
CA ILE A 442 24.74 -21.17 13.80
C ILE A 442 23.39 -20.64 13.31
N LEU A 443 22.45 -21.55 13.11
CA LEU A 443 21.06 -21.31 12.73
C LEU A 443 20.20 -21.20 14.00
N LEU A 444 19.13 -20.41 13.90
CA LEU A 444 18.20 -20.20 15.00
C LEU A 444 17.01 -21.14 14.86
N MET A 445 16.64 -21.74 15.99
CA MET A 445 15.40 -22.48 16.14
C MET A 445 14.49 -21.75 17.13
N HIS A 446 13.19 -21.70 16.85
CA HIS A 446 12.20 -21.02 17.68
C HIS A 446 10.99 -21.91 17.94
N GLU A 447 10.55 -21.96 19.20
CA GLU A 447 9.32 -22.62 19.61
C GLU A 447 8.10 -21.69 19.51
N PHE A 448 7.04 -22.20 18.88
CA PHE A 448 5.78 -21.52 18.68
C PHE A 448 4.64 -22.33 19.30
N ASP A 449 3.79 -21.67 20.07
CA ASP A 449 2.60 -22.25 20.67
C ASP A 449 1.41 -22.13 19.70
N ILE A 450 0.91 -23.27 19.23
CA ILE A 450 -0.13 -23.32 18.21
C ILE A 450 -1.45 -22.75 18.75
N ALA A 451 -1.84 -23.14 19.97
CA ALA A 451 -3.10 -22.72 20.57
C ALA A 451 -3.12 -21.21 20.85
N LYS A 452 -2.01 -20.67 21.37
CA LYS A 452 -1.89 -19.24 21.70
C LYS A 452 -1.51 -18.37 20.49
N ARG A 453 -1.15 -18.98 19.36
CA ARG A 453 -0.70 -18.30 18.13
C ARG A 453 0.47 -17.33 18.39
N GLN A 454 1.41 -17.72 19.23
CA GLN A 454 2.55 -16.87 19.62
C GLN A 454 3.83 -17.68 19.85
N TYR A 455 4.98 -17.04 19.64
CA TYR A 455 6.28 -17.59 20.04
C TYR A 455 6.39 -17.66 21.57
N THR A 456 6.94 -18.76 22.09
CA THR A 456 7.10 -18.94 23.55
C THR A 456 8.31 -18.20 24.11
N GLY A 457 9.21 -17.75 23.24
CA GLY A 457 10.50 -17.16 23.60
C GLY A 457 11.65 -18.17 23.66
N LYS A 458 11.32 -19.47 23.78
CA LYS A 458 12.30 -20.55 23.81
C LYS A 458 13.02 -20.72 22.47
N ARG A 459 14.34 -20.89 22.52
CA ARG A 459 15.22 -21.00 21.35
C ARG A 459 16.20 -22.15 21.46
N TYR A 460 16.69 -22.61 20.32
CA TYR A 460 17.81 -23.55 20.23
C TYR A 460 18.78 -23.09 19.13
N HIS A 461 20.04 -23.52 19.23
CA HIS A 461 21.10 -23.14 18.32
C HIS A 461 21.57 -24.36 17.51
N TYR A 462 21.34 -24.35 16.20
CA TYR A 462 21.74 -25.45 15.32
C TYR A 462 23.07 -25.09 14.61
N PRO A 463 24.20 -25.75 14.93
CA PRO A 463 25.46 -25.47 14.27
C PRO A 463 25.54 -26.20 12.92
N LEU A 464 25.76 -25.46 11.83
CA LEU A 464 26.08 -26.09 10.54
C LEU A 464 27.41 -26.82 10.63
N SER A 465 27.53 -27.92 9.87
CA SER A 465 28.82 -28.57 9.65
C SER A 465 29.69 -27.69 8.76
N ALA A 466 31.02 -27.90 8.77
CA ALA A 466 31.95 -27.07 8.00
C ALA A 466 31.65 -27.02 6.49
N ARG A 467 31.03 -28.07 5.94
CA ARG A 467 30.59 -28.14 4.54
C ARG A 467 29.14 -27.71 4.33
N GLY A 468 28.33 -27.60 5.37
CA GLY A 468 26.92 -27.23 5.27
C GLY A 468 26.75 -25.74 5.02
N THR A 469 25.89 -25.38 4.06
CA THR A 469 25.47 -24.01 3.78
C THR A 469 24.03 -23.74 4.24
N SER A 470 23.19 -24.79 4.27
CA SER A 470 21.80 -24.67 4.67
C SER A 470 21.18 -25.97 5.21
N VAL A 471 19.99 -25.83 5.78
CA VAL A 471 19.09 -26.93 6.13
C VAL A 471 17.84 -26.85 5.26
N THR A 472 17.30 -28.01 4.86
CA THR A 472 16.19 -28.08 3.90
C THR A 472 14.96 -28.83 4.42
N ALA A 473 15.10 -29.61 5.49
CA ALA A 473 13.96 -30.25 6.14
C ALA A 473 14.27 -30.55 7.61
N PHE A 474 13.23 -30.57 8.45
CA PHE A 474 13.32 -30.90 9.88
C PHE A 474 12.04 -31.59 10.35
N VAL A 475 12.18 -32.72 11.05
CA VAL A 475 11.07 -33.45 11.67
C VAL A 475 11.43 -33.88 13.09
N LEU A 476 10.46 -33.90 13.99
CA LEU A 476 10.58 -34.49 15.33
C LEU A 476 9.90 -35.85 15.35
N PHE A 477 10.55 -36.84 15.97
CA PHE A 477 9.96 -38.16 16.23
C PHE A 477 9.80 -38.45 17.73
N ALA A 478 10.44 -37.64 18.59
CA ALA A 478 10.24 -37.64 20.03
C ALA A 478 10.18 -36.17 20.54
N PRO A 479 9.76 -35.91 21.79
CA PRO A 479 9.59 -34.55 22.30
C PRO A 479 10.82 -33.64 22.15
N ASN A 480 12.02 -34.24 22.19
CA ASN A 480 13.28 -33.53 22.04
C ASN A 480 14.24 -34.18 21.03
N GLN A 481 13.79 -35.14 20.22
CA GLN A 481 14.63 -35.76 19.20
C GLN A 481 14.00 -35.66 17.82
N GLY A 482 14.86 -35.39 16.84
CA GLY A 482 14.43 -35.19 15.46
C GLY A 482 15.52 -35.49 14.45
N LEU A 483 15.18 -35.30 13.19
CA LEU A 483 16.07 -35.44 12.06
C LEU A 483 16.10 -34.14 11.25
N VAL A 484 17.29 -33.75 10.79
CA VAL A 484 17.48 -32.55 9.94
C VAL A 484 18.27 -32.92 8.70
N ILE A 485 17.83 -32.45 7.54
CA ILE A 485 18.62 -32.49 6.30
C ILE A 485 19.48 -31.23 6.25
N GLU A 486 20.79 -31.42 6.14
CA GLU A 486 21.79 -30.38 5.96
C GLU A 486 22.53 -30.59 4.64
N ARG A 487 22.77 -29.52 3.89
CA ARG A 487 23.44 -29.59 2.59
C ARG A 487 24.37 -28.43 2.28
N ASP A 488 25.21 -28.61 1.27
CA ASP A 488 25.84 -27.51 0.51
C ASP A 488 24.99 -27.12 -0.71
N ASP A 489 25.44 -26.14 -1.48
CA ASP A 489 24.74 -25.64 -2.68
C ASP A 489 25.07 -26.44 -3.96
N SER A 490 25.78 -27.57 -3.85
CA SER A 490 26.09 -28.42 -5.00
C SER A 490 24.82 -29.11 -5.53
N GLN A 491 24.78 -29.30 -6.84
CA GLN A 491 23.75 -30.05 -7.57
C GLN A 491 24.46 -30.90 -8.61
N GLY A 492 24.04 -32.16 -8.77
CA GLY A 492 24.65 -33.03 -9.77
C GLY A 492 26.10 -33.42 -9.48
N ASP A 493 26.55 -33.23 -8.23
CA ASP A 493 27.91 -33.52 -7.80
C ASP A 493 27.93 -34.59 -6.70
N MET A 494 28.44 -35.76 -7.04
CA MET A 494 28.59 -36.89 -6.12
C MET A 494 29.65 -36.65 -5.02
N GLN A 495 30.48 -35.61 -5.17
CA GLN A 495 31.41 -35.16 -4.14
C GLN A 495 30.83 -34.04 -3.26
N GLY A 496 29.58 -33.64 -3.49
CA GLY A 496 28.85 -32.65 -2.70
C GLY A 496 28.65 -33.04 -1.23
N PHE A 497 27.84 -32.24 -0.52
CA PHE A 497 27.49 -32.49 0.87
C PHE A 497 25.97 -32.49 1.03
N LYS A 498 25.41 -33.67 1.34
CA LYS A 498 23.98 -33.89 1.59
C LYS A 498 23.85 -34.92 2.72
N MET A 499 23.52 -34.47 3.93
CA MET A 499 23.55 -35.30 5.14
C MET A 499 22.24 -35.19 5.92
N ILE A 500 21.72 -36.33 6.37
CA ILE A 500 20.70 -36.40 7.41
C ILE A 500 21.40 -36.55 8.75
N TYR A 501 21.06 -35.70 9.69
CA TYR A 501 21.53 -35.74 11.07
C TYR A 501 20.41 -36.12 12.02
N LYS A 502 20.72 -36.97 13.01
CA LYS A 502 19.89 -37.11 14.22
C LYS A 502 20.26 -35.98 15.17
N ILE A 503 19.25 -35.32 15.72
CA ILE A 503 19.43 -34.22 16.64
C ILE A 503 18.71 -34.42 17.97
N THR A 504 19.27 -33.83 19.03
CA THR A 504 18.63 -33.73 20.34
C THR A 504 18.55 -32.26 20.77
N LEU A 505 17.33 -31.78 21.00
CA LEU A 505 17.05 -30.49 21.60
C LEU A 505 17.32 -30.58 23.11
N LYS A 506 18.13 -29.66 23.63
CA LYS A 506 18.49 -29.61 25.05
C LYS A 506 17.70 -28.51 25.77
N GLY A 507 18.37 -27.63 26.50
CA GLY A 507 17.77 -26.48 27.17
C GLY A 507 17.48 -25.28 26.26
N ASP A 508 16.77 -24.29 26.80
CA ASP A 508 16.58 -23.00 26.15
C ASP A 508 17.91 -22.27 25.94
N GLY A 509 18.15 -21.79 24.72
CA GLY A 509 19.39 -21.12 24.32
C GLY A 509 20.58 -22.07 24.12
N GLU A 510 20.40 -23.38 24.26
CA GLU A 510 21.50 -24.34 24.13
C GLU A 510 21.74 -24.78 22.68
N VAL A 511 22.97 -25.25 22.45
CA VAL A 511 23.38 -25.83 21.17
C VAL A 511 22.79 -27.24 21.04
N VAL A 512 22.15 -27.49 19.90
CA VAL A 512 21.60 -28.79 19.54
C VAL A 512 22.73 -29.80 19.42
N GLU A 513 22.56 -30.97 20.05
CA GLU A 513 23.47 -32.09 19.85
C GLU A 513 23.11 -32.78 18.53
N LYS A 514 24.13 -33.07 17.73
CA LYS A 514 23.98 -33.51 16.34
C LYS A 514 24.90 -34.69 16.05
N SER A 515 24.36 -35.78 15.50
CA SER A 515 25.12 -36.96 15.07
C SER A 515 24.77 -37.36 13.62
N PRO A 516 25.76 -37.65 12.76
CA PRO A 516 25.50 -38.00 11.36
C PRO A 516 24.73 -39.33 11.29
N LEU A 517 23.69 -39.37 10.46
CA LEU A 517 22.82 -40.54 10.32
C LEU A 517 22.86 -41.15 8.91
N VAL A 518 22.62 -40.34 7.87
CA VAL A 518 22.65 -40.82 6.47
C VAL A 518 23.43 -39.84 5.61
N ASN A 519 24.38 -40.34 4.82
CA ASN A 519 24.95 -39.60 3.70
C ASN A 519 24.12 -39.86 2.45
N LEU A 520 23.37 -38.85 1.99
CA LEU A 520 22.45 -38.98 0.87
C LEU A 520 23.16 -39.21 -0.47
N LEU A 521 24.47 -38.98 -0.55
CA LEU A 521 25.28 -39.29 -1.74
C LEU A 521 25.93 -40.69 -1.69
N GLN A 522 25.77 -41.43 -0.58
CA GLN A 522 26.41 -42.73 -0.36
C GLN A 522 25.49 -43.71 0.37
N ILE A 523 24.35 -44.02 -0.26
CA ILE A 523 23.37 -44.98 0.26
C ILE A 523 23.67 -46.36 -0.34
N ASP A 524 23.69 -47.41 0.46
CA ASP A 524 23.83 -48.78 -0.06
C ASP A 524 22.52 -49.23 -0.72
N ASP A 525 22.59 -49.58 -2.01
CA ASP A 525 21.50 -50.21 -2.77
C ASP A 525 21.90 -51.64 -3.19
N PRO A 526 21.86 -52.61 -2.25
CA PRO A 526 22.30 -53.98 -2.51
C PRO A 526 21.40 -54.70 -3.52
N ASN A 527 20.14 -54.28 -3.64
CA ASN A 527 19.13 -54.91 -4.47
C ASN A 527 18.97 -54.25 -5.85
N ARG A 528 19.68 -53.13 -6.09
CA ARG A 528 19.64 -52.36 -7.35
C ARG A 528 18.21 -51.99 -7.74
N ILE A 529 17.47 -51.43 -6.78
CA ILE A 529 16.08 -51.01 -6.99
C ILE A 529 15.97 -49.64 -7.64
N ALA A 530 17.05 -48.84 -7.62
CA ALA A 530 17.09 -47.57 -8.32
C ALA A 530 17.14 -47.77 -9.84
N ASP A 531 16.29 -47.05 -10.56
CA ASP A 531 16.22 -47.00 -12.03
C ASP A 531 16.57 -45.59 -12.52
N GLY A 532 16.91 -45.45 -13.80
CA GLY A 532 17.17 -44.15 -14.43
C GLY A 532 17.66 -44.23 -15.86
N GLU A 533 17.95 -43.08 -16.44
CA GLU A 533 18.26 -42.93 -17.86
C GLU A 533 19.76 -43.06 -18.16
N THR A 534 20.09 -43.20 -19.45
CA THR A 534 21.49 -43.25 -19.88
C THR A 534 22.15 -41.89 -19.66
N GLY A 535 23.18 -41.85 -18.81
CA GLY A 535 23.88 -40.61 -18.45
C GLY A 535 23.54 -40.10 -17.05
N ASP A 536 22.58 -40.73 -16.37
CA ASP A 536 22.24 -40.41 -14.99
C ASP A 536 23.36 -40.76 -14.02
N ILE A 537 23.50 -39.93 -12.99
CA ILE A 537 24.45 -40.13 -11.92
C ILE A 537 23.75 -40.58 -10.63
N GLY A 538 24.54 -41.12 -9.69
CA GLY A 538 24.00 -41.56 -8.39
C GLY A 538 23.17 -42.84 -8.45
N ILE A 539 23.27 -43.62 -9.54
CA ILE A 539 22.60 -44.91 -9.70
C ILE A 539 23.65 -46.03 -9.68
N GLY A 540 23.36 -47.12 -8.96
CA GLY A 540 24.23 -48.28 -8.84
C GLY A 540 24.26 -48.84 -7.43
N LYS A 541 25.27 -49.67 -7.11
CA LYS A 541 25.41 -50.29 -5.77
C LYS A 541 25.53 -49.26 -4.65
N ARG A 542 26.07 -48.09 -4.96
CA ARG A 542 26.06 -46.90 -4.09
C ARG A 542 25.13 -45.90 -4.75
N PHE A 543 23.93 -45.81 -4.21
CA PHE A 543 22.93 -44.85 -4.64
C PHE A 543 23.21 -43.46 -4.07
N GLY A 544 22.91 -42.44 -4.86
CA GLY A 544 23.03 -41.03 -4.51
C GLY A 544 21.76 -40.26 -4.83
N PHE A 545 21.49 -39.27 -3.99
CA PHE A 545 20.39 -38.31 -4.12
C PHE A 545 20.98 -36.89 -4.34
N PRO A 546 21.57 -36.62 -5.53
CA PRO A 546 22.43 -35.45 -5.79
C PRO A 546 21.66 -34.15 -6.06
N PHE A 547 20.49 -33.97 -5.44
CA PHE A 547 19.62 -32.84 -5.65
C PHE A 547 19.94 -31.67 -4.70
N VAL A 548 19.69 -30.44 -5.16
CA VAL A 548 19.85 -29.24 -4.33
C VAL A 548 18.60 -28.92 -3.49
N THR A 549 17.42 -29.33 -3.97
CA THR A 549 16.09 -29.03 -3.40
C THR A 549 15.49 -30.26 -2.71
N ILE A 550 16.25 -30.86 -1.78
CA ILE A 550 15.78 -31.98 -0.95
C ILE A 550 14.92 -31.43 0.21
N GLU A 551 13.63 -31.23 -0.03
CA GLU A 551 12.79 -30.39 0.84
C GLU A 551 11.77 -31.16 1.68
N SER A 552 11.86 -32.49 1.73
CA SER A 552 10.99 -33.27 2.60
C SER A 552 11.68 -34.45 3.25
N LEU A 553 11.35 -34.64 4.53
CA LEU A 553 11.82 -35.72 5.38
C LEU A 553 10.65 -36.22 6.23
N VAL A 554 10.36 -37.52 6.14
CA VAL A 554 9.28 -38.15 6.91
C VAL A 554 9.80 -39.37 7.66
N VAL A 555 9.34 -39.56 8.89
CA VAL A 555 9.61 -40.77 9.68
C VAL A 555 8.47 -41.76 9.44
N LEU A 556 8.78 -42.89 8.81
CA LEU A 556 7.80 -43.91 8.41
C LEU A 556 7.72 -45.08 9.42
N GLY A 557 8.67 -45.13 10.36
CA GLY A 557 8.74 -46.15 11.40
C GLY A 557 10.06 -46.09 12.18
N PRO A 558 10.30 -47.03 13.11
CA PRO A 558 11.45 -46.99 14.02
C PRO A 558 12.81 -47.16 13.33
N ASN A 559 12.82 -47.64 12.09
CA ASN A 559 14.00 -47.87 11.26
C ASN A 559 13.79 -47.48 9.78
N LYS A 560 12.83 -46.60 9.48
CA LYS A 560 12.52 -46.19 8.10
C LYS A 560 12.22 -44.70 8.00
N ILE A 561 12.83 -44.06 7.02
CA ILE A 561 12.57 -42.65 6.69
C ILE A 561 12.30 -42.51 5.19
N GLY A 562 11.47 -41.53 4.84
CA GLY A 562 11.25 -41.10 3.46
C GLY A 562 11.92 -39.75 3.20
N VAL A 563 12.51 -39.58 2.03
CA VAL A 563 13.17 -38.35 1.58
C VAL A 563 12.67 -38.02 0.18
N LEU A 564 12.35 -36.75 -0.08
CA LEU A 564 11.80 -36.32 -1.38
C LEU A 564 12.57 -35.11 -1.93
N ASN A 565 12.64 -35.06 -3.26
CA ASN A 565 13.14 -33.92 -4.04
C ASN A 565 11.97 -33.03 -4.46
N ASP A 566 12.03 -31.73 -4.15
CA ASP A 566 11.25 -30.72 -4.87
C ASP A 566 12.02 -30.40 -6.15
N ASN A 567 11.52 -30.82 -7.30
CA ASN A 567 12.29 -30.70 -8.54
C ASN A 567 12.42 -29.26 -9.07
N ASN A 568 11.78 -28.26 -8.44
CA ASN A 568 11.86 -26.84 -8.77
C ASN A 568 11.85 -26.58 -10.29
N TYR A 569 10.93 -27.26 -10.98
CA TYR A 569 10.88 -27.31 -12.43
C TYR A 569 10.79 -25.90 -13.05
N PRO A 570 11.53 -25.58 -14.13
CA PRO A 570 12.42 -26.47 -14.90
C PRO A 570 13.92 -26.30 -14.54
N PHE A 571 14.28 -25.84 -13.34
CA PHE A 571 15.62 -25.29 -13.08
C PHE A 571 16.61 -26.26 -12.43
N SER A 572 16.14 -27.25 -11.65
CA SER A 572 17.03 -28.21 -11.00
C SER A 572 17.44 -29.34 -11.94
N VAL A 573 18.72 -29.69 -11.91
CA VAL A 573 19.39 -30.73 -12.72
C VAL A 573 20.43 -31.44 -11.84
N GLY A 574 19.96 -32.31 -10.96
CA GLY A 574 20.75 -33.15 -10.07
C GLY A 574 21.04 -34.54 -10.63
N ARG A 575 20.08 -35.22 -11.25
CA ARG A 575 20.27 -36.60 -11.73
C ARG A 575 20.76 -36.66 -13.18
N HIS A 576 20.15 -35.86 -14.04
CA HIS A 576 20.30 -35.91 -15.50
C HIS A 576 21.44 -35.02 -16.03
N VAL A 577 22.57 -34.95 -15.32
CA VAL A 577 23.69 -34.01 -15.62
C VAL A 577 24.20 -34.13 -17.06
N GLY A 578 24.16 -35.33 -17.65
CA GLY A 578 24.59 -35.56 -19.03
C GLY A 578 23.64 -35.04 -20.12
N SER A 579 22.35 -34.89 -19.82
CA SER A 579 21.32 -34.46 -20.77
C SER A 579 20.75 -33.06 -20.47
N ASP A 580 21.14 -32.46 -19.34
CA ASP A 580 20.68 -31.16 -18.83
C ASP A 580 19.14 -31.08 -18.73
N GLN A 581 18.49 -32.23 -18.52
CA GLN A 581 17.05 -32.31 -18.32
C GLN A 581 16.69 -31.91 -16.88
N PRO A 582 15.55 -31.22 -16.67
CA PRO A 582 15.04 -30.95 -15.34
C PRO A 582 14.85 -32.24 -14.53
N ASP A 583 15.05 -32.15 -13.22
CA ASP A 583 14.88 -33.28 -12.32
C ASP A 583 13.44 -33.83 -12.32
N ASP A 584 13.33 -35.15 -12.20
CA ASP A 584 12.08 -35.79 -11.84
C ASP A 584 11.69 -35.51 -10.38
N ASN A 585 10.39 -35.62 -10.10
CA ASN A 585 9.91 -35.74 -8.72
C ASN A 585 10.32 -37.11 -8.19
N GLU A 586 11.38 -37.15 -7.41
CA GLU A 586 11.92 -38.38 -6.86
C GLU A 586 11.71 -38.48 -5.35
N PHE A 587 11.34 -39.67 -4.88
CA PHE A 587 11.31 -40.00 -3.47
C PHE A 587 11.98 -41.33 -3.20
N ILE A 588 12.67 -41.43 -2.06
CA ILE A 588 13.34 -42.64 -1.61
C ILE A 588 12.89 -43.01 -0.21
N ILE A 589 12.87 -44.32 0.07
CA ILE A 589 12.68 -44.87 1.41
C ILE A 589 13.99 -45.50 1.86
N ILE A 590 14.54 -45.02 2.96
CA ILE A 590 15.83 -45.46 3.50
C ILE A 590 15.59 -46.31 4.73
N GLY A 591 16.12 -47.55 4.70
CA GLY A 591 16.21 -48.40 5.87
C GLY A 591 17.38 -47.99 6.76
N LEU A 592 17.13 -47.83 8.05
CA LEU A 592 18.13 -47.52 9.06
C LEU A 592 18.49 -48.77 9.87
N GLY A 593 19.60 -48.70 10.62
CA GLY A 593 19.93 -49.73 11.62
C GLY A 593 18.81 -49.92 12.66
N ASN A 594 18.83 -51.05 13.35
CA ASN A 594 17.80 -51.36 14.36
C ASN A 594 17.77 -50.31 15.49
N ASN A 595 16.56 -49.89 15.88
CA ASN A 595 16.27 -49.00 17.03
C ASN A 595 16.90 -47.59 16.96
N VAL A 596 17.14 -47.05 15.77
CA VAL A 596 17.74 -45.70 15.63
C VAL A 596 16.76 -44.57 16.00
N LEU A 597 15.45 -44.76 15.75
CA LEU A 597 14.41 -43.74 15.95
C LEU A 597 13.42 -44.09 17.07
N ASN A 598 13.74 -45.08 17.91
CA ASN A 598 12.97 -45.41 19.11
C ASN A 598 13.26 -44.47 20.27
#